data_AF-A0A2X4V6Q5-F1
#
_entry.id   AF-A0A2X4V6Q5-F1
#
_cell.length_a   1.000
_cell.length_b   1.000
_cell.length_c   1.000
_cell.angle_alpha   90.00
_cell.angle_beta   90.00
_cell.angle_gamma   90.00
#
_symmetry.space_group_name_H-M   'P 1'
#
loop_
_entity.id
_entity.type
_entity.pdbx_description
1 polymer ?
#
loop_
_entity_poly.entity_id
_entity_poly.type
_entity_poly.pdbx_seq_one_letter_code
_entity_poly.pdbx_strand_id
1 'polypeptide(L)' 'MGKTVIYEAHVRGLTLLHPDIPPVLRGSFAALGHPVMIAHFKRLGITALELLPVQQHSSEPRSAASRAD' A
#
# COMPACT_ATOMS: atom_id res chain seq x y z
N MET A 1 -29.18 0.28 6.20
CA MET A 1 -28.21 -0.39 5.31
C MET A 1 -26.89 0.37 5.34
N GLY A 2 -25.76 -0.34 5.32
CA GLY A 2 -24.42 0.26 5.43
C GLY A 2 -24.01 1.00 4.16
N LYS A 3 -23.33 2.14 4.32
CA LYS A 3 -22.85 3.01 3.23
C LYS A 3 -21.35 2.83 2.95
N THR A 4 -20.74 1.74 3.42
CA THR A 4 -19.29 1.55 3.38
C THR A 4 -18.86 0.85 2.09
N VAL A 5 -17.92 1.44 1.37
CA VAL A 5 -17.18 0.85 0.26
C VAL A 5 -15.71 0.74 0.65
N ILE A 6 -15.23 -0.50 0.75
CA ILE A 6 -13.86 -0.83 1.15
C ILE A 6 -12.97 -0.96 -0.09
N TYR A 7 -11.78 -0.39 -0.02
CA TYR A 7 -10.71 -0.56 -1.01
C TYR A 7 -9.48 -1.13 -0.32
N GLU A 8 -9.15 -2.38 -0.62
CA GLU A 8 -7.98 -3.07 -0.07
C GLU A 8 -6.72 -2.69 -0.87
N ALA A 9 -5.63 -2.32 -0.19
CA ALA A 9 -4.38 -1.96 -0.85
C ALA A 9 -3.12 -2.18 0.01
N HIS A 10 -2.00 -2.41 -0.68
CA HIS A 10 -0.67 -2.44 -0.07
C HIS A 10 -0.06 -1.03 0.00
N VAL A 11 0.37 -0.59 1.19
CA VAL A 11 0.96 0.77 1.42
C VAL A 11 2.04 1.12 0.40
N ARG A 12 3.06 0.26 0.29
CA ARG A 12 4.15 0.42 -0.67
C ARG A 12 3.68 0.35 -2.12
N GLY A 13 3.07 -0.78 -2.51
CA GLY A 13 2.71 -1.06 -3.90
C GLY A 13 1.81 0.01 -4.53
N LEU A 14 0.84 0.53 -3.77
CA LEU A 14 -0.15 1.48 -4.27
C LEU A 14 0.47 2.79 -4.81
N THR A 15 1.59 3.24 -4.24
CA THR A 15 2.16 4.56 -4.57
C THR A 15 3.59 4.54 -5.07
N LEU A 16 4.26 3.37 -5.06
CA LEU A 16 5.70 3.25 -5.38
C LEU A 16 6.07 3.83 -6.75
N LEU A 17 5.18 3.68 -7.74
CA LEU A 17 5.40 4.12 -9.12
C LEU A 17 4.53 5.33 -9.50
N HIS A 18 3.87 5.98 -8.55
CA HIS A 18 2.96 7.08 -8.87
C HIS A 18 3.76 8.33 -9.30
N PRO A 19 3.62 8.82 -10.55
CA PRO A 19 4.49 9.89 -11.08
C PRO A 19 4.31 11.21 -10.32
N ASP A 20 3.07 11.53 -9.95
CA ASP A 20 2.72 12.81 -9.30
C ASP A 20 2.98 12.86 -7.78
N ILE A 21 3.57 11.80 -7.20
CA ILE A 21 3.99 11.80 -5.80
C ILE A 21 5.51 12.06 -5.78
N PRO A 22 6.01 12.97 -4.93
CA PRO A 22 7.44 13.20 -4.77
C PRO A 22 8.20 11.89 -4.51
N PRO A 23 9.33 11.61 -5.20
CA PRO A 23 10.04 10.34 -5.09
C PRO A 23 10.35 9.89 -3.66
N VAL A 24 10.68 10.84 -2.77
CA VAL A 24 10.99 10.58 -1.35
C VAL A 24 9.79 10.06 -0.54
N LEU A 25 8.56 10.33 -0.99
CA LEU A 25 7.35 9.89 -0.29
C LEU A 25 6.81 8.56 -0.83
N ARG A 26 7.14 8.18 -2.06
CA ARG A 26 6.53 7.03 -2.75
C ARG A 26 6.67 5.74 -1.95
N GLY A 27 5.59 5.00 -1.86
CA GLY A 27 5.53 3.71 -1.15
C GLY A 27 5.57 3.82 0.39
N SER A 28 5.37 5.02 0.94
CA SER A 28 5.28 5.24 2.39
C SER A 28 3.85 5.56 2.83
N PHE A 29 3.61 5.57 4.15
CA PHE A 29 2.33 6.05 4.72
C PHE A 29 2.04 7.52 4.35
N ALA A 30 3.07 8.37 4.26
CA ALA A 30 2.89 9.77 3.88
C ALA A 30 2.37 9.92 2.44
N ALA A 31 2.74 9.02 1.52
CA ALA A 31 2.18 9.03 0.17
C ALA A 31 0.68 8.73 0.13
N LEU A 32 0.17 7.89 1.03
CA LEU A 32 -1.28 7.62 1.11
C LEU A 32 -2.08 8.86 1.50
N GLY A 33 -1.50 9.72 2.34
CA GLY A 33 -2.07 11.01 2.73
C GLY A 33 -1.82 12.16 1.74
N HIS A 34 -1.04 11.93 0.68
CA HIS A 34 -0.71 12.97 -0.28
C HIS A 34 -1.97 13.45 -1.03
N PRO A 35 -2.11 14.75 -1.36
CA PRO A 35 -3.31 15.30 -2.02
C PRO A 35 -3.73 14.55 -3.29
N VAL A 36 -2.76 14.04 -4.07
CA VAL A 36 -3.02 13.21 -5.26
C VAL A 36 -3.78 11.93 -4.91
N MET A 37 -3.38 11.22 -3.86
CA MET A 37 -4.03 9.99 -3.43
C MET A 37 -5.40 10.27 -2.80
N ILE A 38 -5.51 11.30 -1.95
CA ILE A 38 -6.80 11.71 -1.38
C ILE A 38 -7.79 12.09 -2.47
N ALA A 39 -7.35 12.80 -3.50
CA ALA A 39 -8.19 13.13 -4.65
C ALA A 39 -8.58 11.87 -5.44
N HIS A 40 -7.67 10.91 -5.61
CA HIS A 40 -7.97 9.61 -6.22
C HIS A 40 -9.05 8.84 -5.43
N PHE A 41 -8.89 8.70 -4.12
CA PHE A 41 -9.87 8.00 -3.26
C PHE A 41 -11.25 8.65 -3.32
N LYS A 42 -11.32 9.98 -3.27
CA LYS A 42 -12.59 10.72 -3.40
C LYS A 42 -13.23 10.54 -4.77
N ARG A 43 -12.46 10.59 -5.86
CA ARG A 43 -12.97 10.37 -7.21
C ARG A 43 -13.46 8.94 -7.41
N LEU A 44 -12.75 7.97 -6.84
CA LEU A 44 -13.13 6.55 -6.88
C LEU A 44 -14.41 6.28 -6.05
N GLY A 45 -14.71 7.13 -5.06
CA GLY A 45 -15.91 7.04 -4.24
C GLY A 45 -15.80 6.03 -3.08
N ILE A 46 -14.57 5.64 -2.73
CA ILE A 46 -14.35 4.73 -1.59
C ILE A 46 -14.63 5.47 -0.28
N THR A 47 -15.07 4.73 0.73
CA THR A 47 -15.31 5.30 2.06
C THR A 47 -14.32 4.77 3.10
N ALA A 48 -13.68 3.64 2.83
CA ALA A 48 -12.69 3.02 3.71
C ALA A 48 -11.53 2.46 2.87
N LEU A 49 -10.30 2.78 3.28
CA LEU A 49 -9.07 2.18 2.77
C LEU A 49 -8.66 1.07 3.75
N GLU A 50 -8.66 -0.18 3.30
CA GLU A 50 -8.18 -1.33 4.08
C GLU A 50 -6.74 -1.64 3.67
N LEU A 51 -5.84 -1.69 4.65
CA LEU A 51 -4.42 -1.88 4.39
C LEU A 51 -4.05 -3.35 4.58
N LEU A 52 -3.27 -3.89 3.64
CA LEU A 52 -2.50 -5.12 3.89
C LEU A 52 -1.61 -4.95 5.15
N PRO A 53 -1.14 -6.04 5.78
CA PRO A 53 -0.50 -6.01 7.10
C PRO A 53 0.52 -4.89 7.27
N VAL A 54 0.31 -4.06 8.30
CA VAL A 54 1.16 -2.89 8.65
C VAL A 54 1.90 -3.08 9.96
N GLN A 55 1.56 -4.12 10.71
CA GLN A 55 2.31 -4.56 11.88
C GLN A 55 3.73 -4.90 11.45
N GLN A 56 4.70 -4.57 12.28
CA GLN A 56 6.08 -4.92 12.02
C GLN A 56 6.18 -6.43 11.74
N HIS A 57 6.76 -6.76 10.59
CA HIS A 57 6.99 -8.12 10.17
C HIS A 57 8.44 -8.28 9.70
N SER A 58 8.90 -9.52 9.66
CA SER A 58 10.20 -9.89 9.10
C SER A 58 9.98 -10.73 7.86
N SER A 59 10.89 -10.65 6.89
CA SER A 59 10.92 -11.61 5.79
C SER A 59 11.47 -12.93 6.31
N GLU A 60 10.85 -14.04 5.94
CA GLU A 60 11.41 -15.36 6.22
C GLU A 60 12.78 -15.47 5.52
N PRO A 61 13.82 -15.98 6.21
CA PRO A 61 15.09 -16.24 5.57
C PRO A 61 14.91 -17.26 4.45
N ARG A 62 15.63 -17.08 3.34
CA ARG A 62 15.63 -18.07 2.26
C ARG A 62 16.21 -19.37 2.81
N SER A 63 15.36 -20.36 3.03
CA SER A 63 15.78 -21.72 3.32
C SER A 63 16.63 -22.21 2.14
N ALA A 64 17.93 -22.37 2.36
CA ALA A 64 18.77 -23.11 1.44
C ALA A 64 18.28 -24.56 1.49
N ALA A 65 17.41 -24.95 0.56
CA ALA A 65 17.25 -26.35 0.26
C ALA A 65 18.65 -26.88 -0.05
N SER A 66 19.16 -27.74 0.82
CA SER A 66 20.43 -28.44 0.67
C SER A 66 20.52 -28.97 -0.74
N ARG A 67 21.26 -28.29 -1.62
CA ARG A 67 21.80 -28.90 -2.82
C ARG A 67 22.88 -29.84 -2.30
N ALA A 68 22.49 -31.10 -2.14
CA ALA A 68 23.44 -32.19 -2.18
C ALA A 68 23.71 -32.42 -3.67
N ASP A 69 24.71 -31.72 -4.19
CA ASP A 69 25.50 -32.12 -5.34
C ASP A 69 26.88 -32.56 -4.84
#